data_AF-A0A1Z9IZD1-F1
#
_entry.id   AF-A0A1Z9IZD1-F1
#
_cell.length_a   1.000
_cell.length_b   1.000
_cell.length_c   1.000
_cell.angle_alpha   90.00
_cell.angle_beta   90.00
_cell.angle_gamma   90.00
#
_symmetry.space_group_name_H-M   'P 1'
#
loop_
_entity.id
_entity.type
_entity.pdbx_description
1 polymer ?
#
loop_
_entity_poly.entity_id
_entity_poly.type
_entity_poly.pdbx_seq_one_letter_code
_entity_poly.pdbx_strand_id
1 'polypeptide(L)' 'MGPYSEARQLQRAEAIGFLLENNPNLDPVYKAMWENKLRGLAQNEEEYNRRVVGIYKDKKREVVEWGQ' A
#
# COMPACT_ATOMS: atom_id res chain seq x y z
N MET A 1 6.51 3.19 -6.42
CA MET A 1 6.59 3.03 -4.95
C MET A 1 7.76 3.88 -4.49
N GLY A 2 7.54 4.87 -3.61
CA GLY A 2 8.63 5.72 -3.08
C GLY A 2 9.51 4.95 -2.10
N PRO A 3 10.52 5.57 -1.45
CA PRO A 3 11.24 4.93 -0.36
C PRO A 3 10.30 4.55 0.79
N TYR A 4 10.70 3.59 1.62
CA TYR A 4 9.98 3.28 2.84
C TYR A 4 9.91 4.53 3.74
N SER A 5 8.77 4.71 4.42
CA SER A 5 8.58 5.79 5.39
C SER A 5 7.60 5.30 6.44
N GLU A 6 8.11 5.06 7.65
CA GLU A 6 7.32 4.61 8.80
C GLU A 6 6.18 5.58 9.11
N ALA A 7 6.48 6.89 9.15
CA ALA A 7 5.47 7.94 9.35
C ALA A 7 4.31 7.83 8.34
N ARG A 8 4.60 7.53 7.07
CA ARG A 8 3.54 7.32 6.05
C ARG A 8 2.77 6.01 6.26
N GLN A 9 3.40 4.95 6.78
CA GLN A 9 2.67 3.72 7.10
C GLN A 9 1.72 3.96 8.28
N LEU A 10 2.18 4.65 9.33
CA LEU A 10 1.37 5.04 10.48
C LEU A 10 0.19 5.93 10.06
N GLN A 11 0.46 6.99 9.28
CA GLN A 11 -0.60 7.88 8.78
C GLN A 11 -1.69 7.10 8.00
N ARG A 12 -1.30 6.09 7.21
CA ARG A 12 -2.25 5.24 6.49
C ARG A 12 -3.04 4.32 7.43
N ALA A 13 -2.36 3.74 8.43
CA ALA A 13 -3.01 2.89 9.42
C ALA A 13 -4.08 3.66 10.19
N GLU A 14 -3.73 4.87 10.66
CA GLU A 14 -4.65 5.77 11.36
C GLU A 14 -5.85 6.17 10.50
N ALA A 15 -5.61 6.58 9.25
CA ALA A 15 -6.68 6.97 8.34
C ALA A 15 -7.66 5.82 8.04
N ILE A 16 -7.14 4.61 7.83
CA ILE A 16 -7.97 3.41 7.59
C ILE A 16 -8.69 2.99 8.87
N GLY A 17 -8.02 3.03 10.03
CA GLY A 17 -8.64 2.76 11.33
C GLY A 17 -9.82 3.69 11.59
N PHE A 18 -9.60 5.00 11.44
CA PHE A 18 -10.65 6.01 11.57
C PHE A 18 -11.82 5.74 10.63
N LEU A 19 -11.57 5.42 9.35
CA LEU A 19 -12.61 5.08 8.38
C LEU A 19 -13.46 3.89 8.87
N LEU A 20 -12.82 2.82 9.34
CA LEU A 20 -13.50 1.60 9.78
C LEU A 20 -14.29 1.79 11.07
N GLU A 21 -13.78 2.61 12.00
CA GLU A 21 -14.42 2.90 13.28
C GLU A 21 -15.62 3.84 13.15
N ASN A 22 -15.52 4.85 12.27
CA ASN A 22 -16.53 5.92 12.16
C ASN A 22 -17.61 5.63 11.10
N ASN A 23 -17.54 4.50 10.39
CA ASN A 23 -18.51 4.13 9.36
C ASN A 23 -19.08 2.72 9.62
N PRO A 24 -19.95 2.54 10.64
CA PRO A 24 -20.47 1.22 11.02
C PRO A 24 -21.36 0.59 9.94
N ASN A 25 -21.96 1.40 9.06
CA ASN A 25 -22.80 0.96 7.95
C ASN A 25 -22.02 0.83 6.62
N LEU A 26 -20.68 0.83 6.67
CA LEU A 26 -19.87 0.60 5.49
C LEU A 26 -20.20 -0.77 4.90
N ASP A 27 -20.42 -0.81 3.59
CA ASP A 27 -20.69 -2.07 2.89
C ASP A 27 -19.66 -3.14 3.27
N PRO A 28 -20.09 -4.38 3.57
CA PRO A 28 -19.19 -5.44 4.00
C PRO A 28 -18.02 -5.69 3.03
N VAL A 29 -18.23 -5.53 1.72
CA VAL A 29 -17.18 -5.67 0.70
C VAL A 29 -16.16 -4.55 0.83
N TYR A 30 -16.60 -3.30 0.97
CA TYR A 30 -15.70 -2.16 1.19
C TYR A 30 -14.94 -2.30 2.50
N LYS A 31 -15.61 -2.71 3.58
CA LYS A 31 -14.97 -2.98 4.88
C LYS A 31 -13.86 -4.02 4.74
N ALA A 32 -14.15 -5.17 4.14
CA ALA A 32 -13.16 -6.24 3.94
C ALA A 32 -11.97 -5.77 3.09
N MET A 33 -12.21 -4.94 2.07
CA MET A 33 -11.12 -4.36 1.27
C MET A 33 -10.21 -3.47 2.10
N TRP A 34 -10.76 -2.57 2.92
CA TRP A 34 -9.97 -1.66 3.75
C TRP A 34 -9.22 -2.39 4.87
N GLU A 35 -9.84 -3.39 5.50
CA GLU A 35 -9.14 -4.26 6.45
C GLU A 35 -7.97 -5.00 5.80
N ASN A 36 -8.14 -5.48 4.56
CA ASN A 36 -7.05 -6.08 3.81
C ASN A 36 -5.93 -5.08 3.48
N LYS A 37 -6.27 -3.82 3.18
CA LYS A 37 -5.26 -2.76 3.00
C LYS A 37 -4.51 -2.47 4.29
N LEU A 38 -5.20 -2.43 5.43
CA LEU A 38 -4.60 -2.23 6.75
C LEU A 38 -3.62 -3.36 7.11
N ARG A 39 -4.07 -4.62 6.98
CA ARG A 39 -3.22 -5.81 7.16
C ARG A 39 -2.02 -5.83 6.20
N GLY A 40 -2.18 -5.21 5.04
CA GLY A 40 -1.16 -5.09 4.00
C GLY A 40 -0.18 -3.93 4.19
N LEU A 41 -0.22 -3.14 5.27
CA LEU A 41 0.82 -2.12 5.50
C LEU A 41 2.13 -2.77 5.95
N ALA A 42 3.25 -2.26 5.44
CA ALA A 42 4.57 -2.77 5.81
C ALA A 42 4.96 -2.26 7.20
N GLN A 43 5.42 -3.14 8.07
CA GLN A 43 5.78 -2.82 9.46
C GLN A 43 7.22 -2.30 9.59
N ASN A 44 8.06 -2.58 8.60
CA ASN A 44 9.44 -2.12 8.54
C ASN A 44 9.93 -1.99 7.10
N GLU A 45 11.11 -1.42 6.95
CA GLU A 45 11.75 -1.20 5.65
C GLU A 45 12.07 -2.51 4.92
N GLU A 46 12.47 -3.55 5.65
CA GLU A 46 12.83 -4.83 5.04
C GLU A 46 11.62 -5.48 4.35
N GLU A 47 10.47 -5.50 5.02
CA GLU A 47 9.23 -6.01 4.46
C GLU A 47 8.80 -5.20 3.23
N TYR A 48 8.91 -3.87 3.31
CA TYR A 48 8.62 -2.99 2.19
C TYR A 48 9.52 -3.28 0.98
N ASN A 49 10.83 -3.34 1.20
CA ASN A 49 11.82 -3.59 0.15
C ASN A 49 11.64 -4.98 -0.46
N ARG A 50 11.36 -6.00 0.36
CA ARG A 50 11.04 -7.35 -0.12
C ARG A 50 9.85 -7.36 -1.09
N ARG A 51 8.79 -6.60 -0.78
CA ARG A 51 7.62 -6.45 -1.66
C ARG A 51 7.92 -5.67 -2.93
N VAL A 52 8.69 -4.58 -2.81
CA VAL A 52 9.15 -3.80 -3.97
C VAL A 52 9.94 -4.70 -4.92
N VAL A 53 10.95 -5.42 -4.41
CA VAL A 53 11.73 -6.36 -5.21
C VAL A 53 10.82 -7.43 -5.81
N GLY A 54 9.93 -8.04 -5.04
CA GLY A 54 8.99 -9.05 -5.55
C GLY A 54 8.11 -8.56 -6.71
N ILE A 55 7.69 -7.30 -6.71
CA ILE A 55 6.84 -6.70 -7.76
C ILE A 55 7.66 -6.29 -8.99
N TYR A 56 8.86 -5.76 -8.79
CA TYR A 56 9.63 -5.12 -9.87
C TYR A 56 10.75 -5.99 -10.45
N LYS A 57 11.19 -7.06 -9.76
CA LYS A 57 12.34 -7.87 -10.20
C LYS A 57 12.20 -8.45 -11.61
N ASP A 58 10.99 -8.86 -12.00
CA ASP A 58 10.72 -9.52 -13.28
C ASP A 58 10.13 -8.55 -14.32
N LYS A 59 9.94 -7.27 -13.95
CA LYS A 59 9.40 -6.26 -14.87
C LYS A 59 10.51 -5.77 -15.79
N LYS A 60 10.39 -6.06 -17.07
CA LYS A 60 11.23 -5.44 -18.11
C LYS A 60 10.88 -3.96 -18.21
N ARG A 61 11.91 -3.11 -18.18
CA ARG A 61 11.75 -1.67 -18.37
C ARG A 61 11.62 -1.41 -19.86
N GLU A 62 10.40 -1.18 -20.33
CA GLU A 62 10.17 -0.68 -21.68
C GLU A 62 10.45 0.83 -21.66
N VAL A 63 11.56 1.23 -22.30
CA VAL A 63 11.85 2.63 -22.54
C VAL A 63 11.00 3.04 -23.74
N VAL A 64 9.93 3.77 -23.49
CA VAL A 64 9.17 4.42 -24.56
C VAL A 64 9.97 5.64 -25.00
N GLU A 65 10.64 5.53 -26.15
CA GLU A 65 11.25 6.69 -26.80
C GLU A 65 10.15 7.57 -27.38
N TRP A 66 9.94 8.74 -26.77
CA TRP A 66 9.09 9.76 -27.33
C TRP A 66 9.90 10.54 -28.36
N GLY A 67 9.53 10.39 -29.64
CA GLY A 67 9.90 11.22 -30.80
C GLY A 67 11.25 11.95 -30.73
N GLN A 68 12.24 11.41 -31.45
CA GLN A 68 13.46 12.12 -31.85
C GLN A 68 13.15 13.38 -32.68
#